data_AF-A0AAD4N5T5-F1
#
_entry.id   AF-A0AAD4N5T5-F1
#
_cell.length_a   1.000
_cell.length_b   1.000
_cell.length_c   1.000
_cell.angle_alpha   90.00
_cell.angle_beta   90.00
_cell.angle_gamma   90.00
#
_symmetry.space_group_name_H-M   'P 1'
#
loop_
_entity.id
_entity.type
_entity.pdbx_description
1 polymer ?
#
loop_
_entity_poly.entity_id
_entity_poly.type
_entity_poly.pdbx_seq_one_letter_code
_entity_poly.pdbx_strand_id
1 'polypeptide(L)'
;MNNSTICCFYDLKRPFLGNCHGLHRVAEEVRAAFPEIDQLISNTKKVFVKAPSRIKKFKELCADLPLPPQPILTRWGTWIYYSNNFDAVKAVINSLETEDAASIRISQELFNKQGIAHQLANIQCNFSILPKAITKLESQGLTLSQSLDVLAEVKAAISNSGGQIGQKIQSKLEFVLRNNPGLSKMKEIAKVQNGEEAEMEVMSHRNS
;
A
#
# COMPACT_ATOMS: atom_id res chain seq x y z
N MET A 1 12.88 35.48 10.59
CA MET A 1 12.73 34.29 9.72
C MET A 1 11.92 34.71 8.52
N ASN A 2 12.51 34.69 7.31
CA ASN A 2 11.90 35.30 6.12
C ASN A 2 10.82 34.40 5.49
N ASN A 3 9.73 35.00 5.00
CA ASN A 3 8.62 34.34 4.31
C ASN A 3 9.05 33.48 3.10
N SER A 4 10.21 33.77 2.49
CA SER A 4 10.74 33.00 1.36
C SER A 4 11.19 31.58 1.75
N THR A 5 11.74 31.39 2.96
CA THR A 5 12.15 30.06 3.43
C THR A 5 10.94 29.17 3.69
N ILE A 6 9.86 29.76 4.23
CA ILE A 6 8.60 29.05 4.46
C ILE A 6 7.98 28.60 3.13
N CYS A 7 7.99 29.45 2.10
CA CYS A 7 7.46 29.12 0.77
C CYS A 7 8.19 27.93 0.11
N CYS A 8 9.54 27.90 0.18
CA CYS A 8 10.32 26.78 -0.35
C CYS A 8 10.02 25.43 0.34
N PHE A 9 9.74 25.43 1.65
CA PHE A 9 9.36 24.21 2.37
C PHE A 9 7.95 23.70 1.99
N TYR A 10 7.00 24.60 1.69
CA TYR A 10 5.66 24.20 1.22
C TYR A 10 5.69 23.69 -0.22
N ASP A 11 6.53 24.26 -1.09
CA ASP A 11 6.67 23.81 -2.48
C ASP A 11 7.36 22.45 -2.60
N LEU A 12 8.28 22.11 -1.69
CA LEU A 12 8.92 20.78 -1.66
C LEU A 12 7.99 19.68 -1.14
N LYS A 13 7.05 19.97 -0.21
CA LYS A 13 6.12 18.96 0.35
C LYS A 13 5.08 18.44 -0.65
N ARG A 14 4.63 19.29 -1.58
CA ARG A 14 3.57 18.95 -2.55
C ARG A 14 3.99 17.79 -3.50
N PRO A 15 5.22 17.75 -4.03
CA PRO A 15 5.73 16.60 -4.78
C PRO A 15 5.79 15.28 -4.01
N PHE A 16 6.21 15.26 -2.74
CA PHE A 16 6.22 14.03 -1.93
C PHE A 16 4.79 13.50 -1.70
N LEU A 17 3.83 14.40 -1.49
CA LEU A 17 2.41 14.03 -1.36
C LEU A 17 1.89 13.41 -2.66
N GLY A 18 2.30 13.93 -3.82
CA GLY A 18 1.96 13.36 -5.12
C GLY A 18 2.51 11.94 -5.32
N ASN A 19 3.73 11.68 -4.87
CA ASN A 19 4.35 10.35 -4.91
C ASN A 19 3.61 9.36 -4.00
N CYS A 20 3.32 9.76 -2.76
CA CYS A 20 2.54 8.96 -1.83
C CYS A 20 1.15 8.64 -2.37
N HIS A 21 0.43 9.66 -2.86
CA HIS A 21 -0.88 9.48 -3.47
C HIS A 21 -0.83 8.55 -4.68
N GLY A 22 0.22 8.65 -5.51
CA GLY A 22 0.47 7.73 -6.60
C GLY A 22 0.58 6.28 -6.14
N LEU A 23 1.41 6.01 -5.13
CA LEU A 23 1.58 4.66 -4.60
C LEU A 23 0.30 4.11 -3.94
N HIS A 24 -0.51 4.96 -3.31
CA HIS A 24 -1.85 4.57 -2.83
C HIS A 24 -2.77 4.14 -3.98
N ARG A 25 -2.75 4.80 -5.13
CA ARG A 25 -3.52 4.37 -6.31
C ARG A 25 -3.04 3.04 -6.90
N VAL A 26 -1.75 2.74 -6.78
CA VAL A 26 -1.20 1.43 -7.16
C VAL A 26 -1.65 0.36 -6.15
N ALA A 27 -1.65 0.69 -4.86
CA ALA A 27 -2.19 -0.17 -3.80
C ALA A 27 -3.65 -0.57 -4.05
N GLU A 28 -4.48 0.39 -4.44
CA GLU A 28 -5.89 0.16 -4.77
C GLU A 28 -6.05 -0.81 -5.95
N GLU A 29 -5.18 -0.72 -6.96
CA GLU A 29 -5.19 -1.64 -8.10
C GLU A 29 -4.79 -3.06 -7.68
N VAL A 30 -3.80 -3.20 -6.77
CA VAL A 30 -3.46 -4.51 -6.17
C VAL A 30 -4.68 -5.07 -5.46
N ARG A 31 -5.35 -4.27 -4.63
CA ARG A 31 -6.57 -4.70 -3.91
C ARG A 31 -7.66 -5.18 -4.87
N ALA A 32 -7.90 -4.42 -5.94
CA ALA A 32 -8.89 -4.77 -6.95
C ALA A 32 -8.53 -6.05 -7.74
N ALA A 33 -7.25 -6.40 -7.83
CA ALA A 33 -6.80 -7.63 -8.49
C ALA A 33 -7.00 -8.90 -7.65
N PHE A 34 -7.26 -8.78 -6.33
CA PHE A 34 -7.48 -9.91 -5.42
C PHE A 34 -8.82 -9.78 -4.66
N PRO A 35 -9.97 -9.83 -5.35
CA PRO A 35 -11.28 -9.59 -4.75
C PRO A 35 -11.64 -10.59 -3.65
N GLU A 36 -11.18 -11.85 -3.76
CA GLU A 36 -11.46 -12.88 -2.76
C GLU A 36 -10.72 -12.64 -1.45
N ILE A 37 -9.47 -12.13 -1.53
CA ILE A 37 -8.69 -11.74 -0.36
C ILE A 37 -9.34 -10.52 0.31
N ASP A 38 -9.80 -9.55 -0.47
CA ASP A 38 -10.53 -8.41 0.05
C ASP A 38 -11.84 -8.83 0.76
N GLN A 39 -12.58 -9.77 0.15
CA GLN A 39 -13.79 -10.33 0.72
C GLN A 39 -13.51 -11.11 2.01
N LEU A 40 -12.45 -11.92 2.05
CA LEU A 40 -12.01 -12.66 3.23
C LEU A 40 -11.73 -11.70 4.39
N ILE A 41 -10.92 -10.68 4.14
CA ILE A 41 -10.53 -9.69 5.16
C ILE A 41 -11.75 -8.91 5.65
N SER A 42 -12.61 -8.47 4.74
CA SER A 42 -13.82 -7.72 5.08
C SER A 42 -14.78 -8.53 5.95
N ASN A 43 -15.04 -9.80 5.59
CA ASN A 43 -15.93 -10.66 6.35
C ASN A 43 -15.32 -11.09 7.69
N THR A 44 -14.04 -11.44 7.71
CA THR A 44 -13.37 -11.84 8.96
C THR A 44 -13.35 -10.70 9.97
N LYS A 45 -13.20 -9.44 9.51
CA LYS A 45 -13.36 -8.28 10.39
C LYS A 45 -14.76 -8.19 10.98
N LYS A 46 -15.81 -8.36 10.17
CA LYS A 46 -17.21 -8.32 10.64
C LYS A 46 -17.49 -9.35 11.73
N VAL A 47 -16.79 -10.50 11.73
CA VAL A 47 -16.92 -11.51 12.77
C VAL A 47 -16.59 -10.96 14.17
N PHE A 48 -15.62 -10.06 14.28
CA PHE A 48 -15.20 -9.54 15.58
C PHE A 48 -15.82 -8.17 15.94
N VAL A 49 -16.52 -7.53 15.00
CA VAL A 49 -17.15 -6.23 15.25
C VAL A 49 -18.30 -6.38 16.25
N LYS A 50 -18.22 -5.64 17.37
CA LYS A 50 -19.23 -5.60 18.44
C LYS A 50 -19.58 -6.98 19.01
N ALA A 51 -18.60 -7.89 19.07
CA ALA A 51 -18.82 -9.27 19.48
C ALA A 51 -17.89 -9.73 20.61
N PRO A 52 -18.21 -9.41 21.88
CA PRO A 52 -17.33 -9.69 23.02
C PRO A 52 -17.00 -11.18 23.17
N SER A 53 -17.96 -12.08 22.96
CA SER A 53 -17.76 -13.53 23.04
C SER A 53 -16.75 -14.04 22.01
N ARG A 54 -16.87 -13.60 20.75
CA ARG A 54 -15.96 -13.96 19.65
C ARG A 54 -14.56 -13.38 19.86
N ILE A 55 -14.47 -12.16 20.39
CA ILE A 55 -13.20 -11.54 20.79
C ILE A 55 -12.54 -12.34 21.92
N LYS A 56 -13.32 -12.77 22.93
CA LYS A 56 -12.81 -13.60 24.02
C LYS A 56 -12.25 -14.92 23.48
N LYS A 57 -13.01 -15.60 22.60
CA LYS A 57 -12.57 -16.84 21.95
C LYS A 57 -11.29 -16.66 21.14
N PHE A 58 -11.17 -15.55 20.41
CA PHE A 58 -9.94 -15.20 19.70
C PHE A 58 -8.74 -15.11 20.65
N LYS A 59 -8.89 -14.40 21.78
CA LYS A 59 -7.81 -14.26 22.78
C LYS A 59 -7.48 -15.57 23.50
N GLU A 60 -8.46 -16.44 23.71
CA GLU A 60 -8.25 -17.77 24.31
C GLU A 60 -7.40 -18.67 23.39
N LEU A 61 -7.61 -18.61 22.08
CA LEU A 61 -6.88 -19.42 21.09
C LEU A 61 -5.58 -18.75 20.60
N CYS A 62 -5.48 -17.44 20.70
CA CYS A 62 -4.38 -16.63 20.18
C CYS A 62 -4.02 -15.51 21.16
N ALA A 63 -3.53 -15.88 22.34
CA ALA A 63 -3.27 -14.93 23.45
C ALA A 63 -2.28 -13.81 23.08
N ASP A 64 -1.26 -14.14 22.27
CA ASP A 64 -0.20 -13.20 21.89
C ASP A 64 -0.51 -12.38 20.62
N LEU A 65 -1.62 -12.69 19.92
CA LEU A 65 -1.96 -12.00 18.69
C LEU A 65 -2.88 -10.80 18.96
N PRO A 66 -2.57 -9.62 18.37
CA PRO A 66 -3.51 -8.51 18.41
C PRO A 66 -4.77 -8.89 17.64
N LEU A 67 -5.93 -8.35 18.06
CA LEU A 67 -7.16 -8.54 17.30
C LEU A 67 -7.00 -8.02 15.86
N PRO A 68 -7.70 -8.62 14.89
CA PRO A 68 -7.69 -8.11 13.53
C PRO A 68 -7.99 -6.60 13.52
N PRO A 69 -7.16 -5.78 12.85
CA PRO A 69 -7.23 -4.34 12.96
C PRO A 69 -8.59 -3.79 12.51
N GLN A 70 -9.17 -2.93 13.35
CA GLN A 70 -10.37 -2.15 13.05
C GLN A 70 -10.08 -1.17 11.89
N PRO A 71 -11.08 -0.79 11.07
CA PRO A 71 -10.83 -0.06 9.83
C PRO A 71 -10.19 1.32 10.06
N ILE A 72 -9.04 1.51 9.40
CA ILE A 72 -8.68 2.77 8.75
C ILE A 72 -8.57 2.39 7.26
N LEU A 73 -9.45 2.96 6.43
CA LEU A 73 -9.85 2.52 5.07
C LEU A 73 -8.71 2.16 4.09
N THR A 74 -7.45 2.51 4.36
CA THR A 74 -6.33 2.44 3.40
C THR A 74 -5.01 1.89 3.96
N ARG A 75 -4.99 1.15 5.09
CA ARG A 75 -3.72 0.60 5.61
C ARG A 75 -3.52 -0.88 5.29
N TRP A 76 -2.55 -1.11 4.41
CA TRP A 76 -1.81 -2.36 4.18
C TRP A 76 -1.53 -3.21 5.43
N GLY A 77 -1.45 -2.59 6.61
CA GLY A 77 -1.31 -3.29 7.89
C GLY A 77 -2.37 -4.38 8.09
N THR A 78 -3.58 -4.22 7.56
CA THR A 78 -4.60 -5.28 7.61
C THR A 78 -4.15 -6.49 6.78
N TRP A 79 -3.74 -6.28 5.53
CA TRP A 79 -3.34 -7.37 4.64
C TRP A 79 -2.08 -8.09 5.15
N ILE A 80 -1.09 -7.33 5.64
CA ILE A 80 0.11 -7.88 6.27
C ILE A 80 -0.26 -8.70 7.51
N TYR A 81 -1.18 -8.20 8.34
CA TYR A 81 -1.67 -8.95 9.50
C TYR A 81 -2.26 -10.30 9.10
N TYR A 82 -3.15 -10.35 8.11
CA TYR A 82 -3.74 -11.62 7.67
C TYR A 82 -2.71 -12.55 7.04
N SER A 83 -1.74 -12.01 6.31
CA SER A 83 -0.64 -12.80 5.72
C SER A 83 0.21 -13.47 6.79
N ASN A 84 0.58 -12.71 7.82
CA ASN A 84 1.45 -13.21 8.88
C ASN A 84 0.73 -14.13 9.88
N ASN A 85 -0.60 -14.05 9.96
CA ASN A 85 -1.40 -14.75 10.97
C ASN A 85 -2.45 -15.68 10.36
N PHE A 86 -2.27 -16.09 9.10
CA PHE A 86 -3.30 -16.78 8.32
C PHE A 86 -3.85 -18.02 9.04
N ASP A 87 -2.97 -18.94 9.47
CA ASP A 87 -3.37 -20.19 10.11
C ASP A 87 -4.02 -19.98 11.48
N ALA A 88 -3.50 -19.05 12.27
CA ALA A 88 -4.05 -18.72 13.58
C ALA A 88 -5.47 -18.14 13.45
N VAL A 89 -5.67 -17.17 12.55
CA VAL A 89 -6.99 -16.58 12.31
C VAL A 89 -7.95 -17.61 11.72
N LYS A 90 -7.48 -18.45 10.79
CA LYS A 90 -8.25 -19.56 10.23
C LYS A 90 -8.74 -20.53 11.31
N ALA A 91 -7.87 -20.92 12.24
CA ALA A 91 -8.22 -21.81 13.34
C ALA A 91 -9.32 -21.21 14.23
N VAL A 92 -9.22 -19.92 14.57
CA VAL A 92 -10.27 -19.22 15.32
C VAL A 92 -11.59 -19.24 14.55
N ILE A 93 -11.58 -18.86 13.27
CA ILE A 93 -12.79 -18.76 12.46
C ILE A 93 -13.47 -20.11 12.25
N ASN A 94 -12.68 -21.18 12.04
CA ASN A 94 -13.21 -22.54 11.94
C ASN A 94 -13.73 -23.10 13.28
N SER A 95 -13.41 -22.47 14.42
CA SER A 95 -13.94 -22.86 15.74
C SER A 95 -15.30 -22.22 16.09
N LEU A 96 -15.78 -21.29 15.26
CA LEU A 96 -17.05 -20.59 15.47
C LEU A 96 -18.21 -21.34 14.81
N GLU A 97 -19.41 -21.19 15.36
CA GLU A 97 -20.63 -21.78 14.81
C GLU A 97 -20.99 -21.11 13.47
N THR A 98 -21.15 -21.92 12.42
CA THR A 98 -21.33 -21.45 11.04
C THR A 98 -22.59 -20.61 10.86
N GLU A 99 -23.66 -20.98 11.55
CA GLU A 99 -24.98 -20.35 11.41
C GLU A 99 -25.15 -19.08 12.26
N ASP A 100 -24.20 -18.74 13.15
CA ASP A 100 -24.27 -17.56 14.00
C ASP A 100 -24.26 -16.24 13.21
N ALA A 101 -23.56 -16.21 12.06
CA ALA A 101 -23.52 -15.05 11.18
C ALA A 101 -23.07 -15.41 9.76
N ALA A 102 -23.67 -14.79 8.75
CA ALA A 102 -23.24 -14.93 7.36
C ALA A 102 -21.75 -14.62 7.15
N SER A 103 -21.18 -13.68 7.92
CA SER A 103 -19.75 -13.36 7.84
C SER A 103 -18.84 -14.48 8.35
N ILE A 104 -19.31 -15.32 9.29
CA ILE A 104 -18.58 -16.50 9.77
C ILE A 104 -18.53 -17.54 8.64
N ARG A 105 -19.71 -17.93 8.14
CA ARG A 105 -19.84 -18.87 7.02
C ARG A 105 -18.97 -18.48 5.81
N ILE A 106 -19.07 -17.24 5.34
CA ILE A 106 -18.28 -16.74 4.20
C ILE A 106 -16.77 -16.79 4.52
N SER A 107 -16.37 -16.42 5.74
CA SER A 107 -14.95 -16.45 6.12
C SER A 107 -14.42 -17.89 6.16
N GLN A 108 -15.19 -18.84 6.71
CA GLN A 108 -14.83 -20.26 6.73
C GLN A 108 -14.70 -20.82 5.31
N GLU A 109 -15.66 -20.55 4.42
CA GLU A 109 -15.60 -20.95 3.02
C GLU A 109 -14.31 -20.44 2.35
N LEU A 110 -13.98 -19.16 2.51
CA LEU A 110 -12.79 -18.55 1.92
C LEU A 110 -11.49 -19.07 2.55
N PHE A 111 -11.40 -19.22 3.87
CA PHE A 111 -10.20 -19.78 4.51
C PHE A 111 -9.90 -21.23 4.11
N ASN A 112 -10.93 -21.98 3.72
CA ASN A 112 -10.81 -23.36 3.28
C ASN A 112 -10.74 -23.52 1.74
N LYS A 113 -10.92 -22.42 0.99
CA LYS A 113 -10.81 -22.43 -0.47
C LYS A 113 -9.36 -22.61 -0.92
N GLN A 114 -9.14 -23.54 -1.85
CA GLN A 114 -7.84 -23.72 -2.50
C GLN A 114 -7.42 -22.44 -3.22
N GLY A 115 -6.16 -22.04 -3.05
CA GLY A 115 -5.60 -20.86 -3.73
C GLY A 115 -5.61 -19.58 -2.91
N ILE A 116 -6.43 -19.44 -1.87
CA ILE A 116 -6.44 -18.22 -1.03
C ILE A 116 -5.08 -17.99 -0.35
N ALA A 117 -4.49 -19.05 0.24
CA ALA A 117 -3.15 -18.96 0.82
C ALA A 117 -2.09 -18.57 -0.24
N HIS A 118 -2.18 -19.13 -1.45
CA HIS A 118 -1.26 -18.79 -2.55
C HIS A 118 -1.43 -17.34 -3.03
N GLN A 119 -2.67 -16.85 -3.15
CA GLN A 119 -2.95 -15.46 -3.50
C GLN A 119 -2.39 -14.51 -2.44
N LEU A 120 -2.57 -14.83 -1.15
CA LEU A 120 -2.05 -14.02 -0.05
C LEU A 120 -0.51 -14.01 -0.02
N ALA A 121 0.13 -15.15 -0.22
CA ALA A 121 1.59 -15.27 -0.35
C ALA A 121 2.13 -14.47 -1.55
N ASN A 122 1.44 -14.54 -2.70
CA ASN A 122 1.77 -13.73 -3.87
C ASN A 122 1.76 -12.23 -3.53
N ILE A 123 0.71 -11.76 -2.85
CA ILE A 123 0.63 -10.36 -2.43
C ILE A 123 1.78 -9.98 -1.49
N GLN A 124 2.08 -10.83 -0.51
CA GLN A 124 3.16 -10.59 0.44
C GLN A 124 4.53 -10.52 -0.25
N CYS A 125 4.84 -11.47 -1.13
CA CYS A 125 6.14 -11.51 -1.80
C CYS A 125 6.32 -10.35 -2.78
N ASN A 126 5.29 -10.00 -3.54
CA ASN A 126 5.43 -9.07 -4.66
C ASN A 126 5.04 -7.63 -4.34
N PHE A 127 4.15 -7.40 -3.37
CA PHE A 127 3.55 -6.07 -3.14
C PHE A 127 3.75 -5.53 -1.72
N SER A 128 4.45 -6.26 -0.82
CA SER A 128 4.76 -5.78 0.53
C SER A 128 5.72 -4.57 0.58
N ILE A 129 6.34 -4.21 -0.54
CA ILE A 129 7.15 -2.99 -0.67
C ILE A 129 6.29 -1.73 -0.62
N LEU A 130 5.08 -1.76 -1.16
CA LEU A 130 4.17 -0.61 -1.21
C LEU A 130 3.84 -0.03 0.17
N PRO A 131 3.44 -0.83 1.19
CA PRO A 131 3.23 -0.31 2.55
C PRO A 131 4.44 0.40 3.13
N LYS A 132 5.63 -0.19 2.94
CA LYS A 132 6.89 0.32 3.48
C LYS A 132 7.24 1.64 2.81
N ALA A 133 7.13 1.70 1.49
CA ALA A 133 7.38 2.88 0.69
C ALA A 133 6.42 4.03 1.02
N ILE A 134 5.11 3.76 1.10
CA ILE A 134 4.09 4.75 1.48
C ILE A 134 4.39 5.31 2.87
N THR A 135 4.62 4.44 3.87
CA THR A 135 4.92 4.88 5.24
C THR A 135 6.18 5.74 5.29
N LYS A 136 7.21 5.36 4.53
CA LYS A 136 8.45 6.12 4.42
C LYS A 136 8.19 7.49 3.76
N LEU A 137 7.47 7.56 2.65
CA LEU A 137 7.12 8.83 1.99
C LEU A 137 6.20 9.72 2.81
N GLU A 138 5.37 9.16 3.69
CA GLU A 138 4.51 9.91 4.62
C GLU A 138 5.29 10.49 5.82
N SER A 139 6.49 9.96 6.10
CA SER A 139 7.31 10.43 7.23
C SER A 139 7.96 11.79 6.95
N GLN A 140 8.11 12.61 7.99
CA GLN A 140 8.76 13.91 7.87
C GLN A 140 10.28 13.74 7.82
N GLY A 141 10.96 14.62 7.07
CA GLY A 141 12.42 14.70 7.06
C GLY A 141 13.12 13.88 5.97
N LEU A 142 12.40 13.25 5.05
CA LEU A 142 13.03 12.69 3.85
C LEU A 142 13.60 13.78 2.95
N THR A 143 14.81 13.55 2.45
CA THR A 143 15.38 14.35 1.38
C THR A 143 14.73 14.00 0.04
N LEU A 144 14.91 14.90 -0.93
CA LEU A 144 14.48 14.70 -2.31
C LEU A 144 15.05 13.41 -2.91
N SER A 145 16.36 13.20 -2.79
CA SER A 145 17.06 12.00 -3.25
C SER A 145 16.51 10.74 -2.58
N GLN A 146 16.33 10.74 -1.25
CA GLN A 146 15.78 9.58 -0.54
C GLN A 146 14.37 9.21 -1.02
N SER A 147 13.53 10.19 -1.38
CA SER A 147 12.21 9.89 -1.95
C SER A 147 12.29 9.31 -3.36
N LEU A 148 13.25 9.75 -4.18
CA LEU A 148 13.46 9.18 -5.50
C LEU A 148 13.96 7.73 -5.40
N ASP A 149 14.84 7.45 -4.44
CA ASP A 149 15.34 6.11 -4.16
C ASP A 149 14.20 5.16 -3.76
N VAL A 150 13.29 5.61 -2.89
CA VAL A 150 12.10 4.82 -2.52
C VAL A 150 11.24 4.48 -3.73
N LEU A 151 11.05 5.41 -4.66
CA LEU A 151 10.29 5.13 -5.89
C LEU A 151 11.02 4.17 -6.82
N ALA A 152 12.36 4.26 -6.90
CA ALA A 152 13.18 3.34 -7.66
C ALA A 152 13.11 1.91 -7.08
N GLU A 153 13.18 1.77 -5.75
CA GLU A 153 13.01 0.49 -5.05
C GLU A 153 11.63 -0.13 -5.34
N VAL A 154 10.55 0.65 -5.24
CA VAL A 154 9.20 0.18 -5.58
C VAL A 154 9.10 -0.26 -7.02
N LYS A 155 9.66 0.52 -7.95
CA LYS A 155 9.66 0.17 -9.38
C LYS A 155 10.38 -1.14 -9.64
N ALA A 156 11.59 -1.31 -9.09
CA ALA A 156 12.36 -2.54 -9.24
C ALA A 156 11.62 -3.76 -8.67
N ALA A 157 11.05 -3.64 -7.46
CA ALA A 157 10.31 -4.71 -6.83
C ALA A 157 9.07 -5.13 -7.63
N ILE A 158 8.30 -4.17 -8.16
CA ILE A 158 7.09 -4.47 -8.95
C ILE A 158 7.44 -5.00 -10.34
N SER A 159 8.52 -4.52 -10.97
CA SER A 159 8.98 -5.07 -12.26
C SER A 159 9.40 -6.54 -12.17
N ASN A 160 9.79 -7.01 -10.99
CA ASN A 160 10.10 -8.42 -10.75
C ASN A 160 8.84 -9.29 -10.52
N SER A 161 7.65 -8.67 -10.39
CA SER A 161 6.40 -9.42 -10.22
C SER A 161 5.96 -10.01 -11.56
N GLY A 162 6.10 -11.33 -11.70
CA GLY A 162 5.70 -12.05 -12.90
C GLY A 162 4.18 -12.24 -13.01
N GLY A 163 3.73 -12.70 -14.20
CA GLY A 163 2.34 -13.05 -14.47
C GLY A 163 1.43 -11.86 -14.82
N GLN A 164 0.19 -12.17 -15.19
CA GLN A 164 -0.78 -11.17 -15.70
C GLN A 164 -1.09 -10.08 -14.66
N ILE A 165 -1.24 -10.46 -13.38
CA ILE A 165 -1.48 -9.48 -12.30
C ILE A 165 -0.26 -8.57 -12.14
N GLY A 166 0.95 -9.13 -12.06
CA GLY A 166 2.18 -8.34 -11.94
C GLY A 166 2.35 -7.32 -13.07
N GLN A 167 2.14 -7.75 -14.31
CA GLN A 167 2.17 -6.87 -15.50
C GLN A 167 1.12 -5.76 -15.44
N LYS A 168 -0.10 -6.06 -14.97
CA LYS A 168 -1.15 -5.07 -14.79
C LYS A 168 -0.76 -4.02 -13.75
N ILE A 169 -0.21 -4.44 -12.61
CA ILE A 169 0.24 -3.55 -11.54
C ILE A 169 1.45 -2.72 -11.97
N GLN A 170 2.40 -3.32 -12.70
CA GLN A 170 3.52 -2.59 -13.31
C GLN A 170 3.02 -1.50 -14.25
N SER A 171 2.11 -1.82 -15.16
CA SER A 171 1.52 -0.85 -16.09
C SER A 171 0.84 0.30 -15.35
N LYS A 172 0.13 -0.02 -14.25
CA LYS A 172 -0.49 0.99 -13.38
C LYS A 172 0.54 1.88 -12.70
N LEU A 173 1.63 1.32 -12.17
CA LEU A 173 2.72 2.08 -11.56
C LEU A 173 3.36 3.03 -12.58
N GLU A 174 3.70 2.55 -13.77
CA GLU A 174 4.29 3.36 -14.83
C GLU A 174 3.37 4.51 -15.25
N PHE A 175 2.08 4.22 -15.41
CA PHE A 175 1.08 5.24 -15.70
C PHE A 175 1.02 6.32 -14.60
N VAL A 176 0.98 5.91 -13.33
CA VAL A 176 0.92 6.84 -12.19
C VAL A 176 2.17 7.71 -12.12
N LEU A 177 3.36 7.14 -12.29
CA LEU A 177 4.62 7.87 -12.23
C LEU A 177 4.77 8.83 -13.41
N ARG A 178 4.38 8.42 -14.62
CA ARG A 178 4.45 9.27 -15.82
C ARG A 178 3.53 10.49 -15.74
N ASN A 179 2.35 10.32 -15.14
CA ASN A 179 1.36 11.39 -15.02
C ASN A 179 1.52 12.21 -13.72
N ASN A 180 2.64 12.08 -13.02
CA ASN A 180 2.92 12.85 -11.81
C ASN A 180 3.80 14.07 -12.14
N PRO A 181 3.22 15.27 -12.34
CA PRO A 181 4.00 16.47 -12.65
C PRO A 181 4.96 16.88 -11.53
N GLY A 182 4.66 16.50 -10.28
CA GLY A 182 5.57 16.73 -9.15
C GLY A 182 6.86 15.91 -9.27
N LEU A 183 6.77 14.69 -9.81
CA LEU A 183 7.93 13.80 -9.97
C LEU A 183 8.93 14.31 -11.01
N SER A 184 8.46 14.88 -12.12
CA SER A 184 9.36 15.46 -13.14
C SER A 184 10.18 16.61 -12.56
N LYS A 185 9.52 17.55 -11.87
CA LYS A 185 10.19 18.66 -11.18
C LYS A 185 11.17 18.19 -10.11
N MET A 186 10.81 17.15 -9.35
CA MET A 186 11.72 16.57 -8.36
C MET A 186 13.00 16.03 -9.00
N LYS A 187 12.90 15.37 -10.15
CA LYS A 187 14.07 14.86 -10.87
C LYS A 187 14.97 15.98 -11.37
N GLU A 188 14.40 17.06 -11.89
CA GLU A 188 15.16 18.25 -12.32
C GLU A 188 15.92 18.89 -11.15
N ILE A 189 15.24 19.11 -10.02
CA ILE A 189 15.88 19.67 -8.82
C ILE A 189 17.00 18.75 -8.31
N ALA A 190 16.81 17.43 -8.35
CA ALA A 190 17.82 16.47 -7.94
C ALA A 190 19.06 16.51 -8.85
N LYS A 191 18.89 16.67 -10.16
CA LYS A 191 20.01 16.85 -11.11
C LYS A 191 20.84 18.09 -10.79
N VAL A 192 20.18 19.23 -10.56
CA VAL A 192 20.84 20.48 -10.16
C VAL A 192 21.60 20.31 -8.84
N GLN A 193 21.00 19.64 -7.85
CA GLN A 193 21.66 19.35 -6.56
C GLN A 193 22.91 18.47 -6.71
N ASN A 194 22.95 17.61 -7.72
CA ASN A 194 24.09 16.75 -8.02
C ASN A 194 25.13 17.41 -8.96
N GLY A 195 24.93 18.68 -9.35
CA GLY A 195 25.85 19.42 -10.22
C GLY A 195 25.68 19.14 -11.71
N GLU A 196 24.59 18.50 -12.13
CA GLU A 196 24.25 18.32 -13.54
C GLU A 196 23.52 19.57 -14.08
N GLU A 197 23.86 20.05 -15.29
CA GLU A 197 23.15 21.16 -15.93
C GLU A 197 21.69 20.77 -16.23
N ALA A 198 20.74 21.53 -15.69
CA ALA A 198 19.34 21.41 -16.07
C ALA A 198 19.12 22.10 -17.41
N GLU A 199 18.47 21.41 -18.35
CA GLU A 199 17.94 22.02 -19.57
C GLU A 199 16.88 23.05 -19.19
N MET A 200 17.28 24.31 -18.99
CA MET A 200 16.34 25.42 -18.95
C MET A 200 15.80 25.59 -20.37
N GLU A 201 14.53 25.26 -20.60
CA GLU A 201 13.81 25.76 -21.77
C GLU A 201 13.89 27.28 -21.75
N VAL A 202 14.79 27.83 -22.56
CA VAL A 202 14.83 29.25 -22.85
C VAL A 202 13.54 29.57 -23.57
N MET A 203 12.56 30.15 -22.86
CA MET A 203 11.43 30.80 -23.51
C MET A 203 11.98 31.94 -24.37
N SER A 204 12.22 31.62 -25.64
CA SER A 204 12.53 32.61 -26.66
C SER A 204 11.36 33.57 -26.73
N HIS A 205 11.53 34.76 -26.18
CA HIS A 205 10.63 35.87 -26.45
C HIS A 205 10.81 36.20 -27.93
N ARG A 206 9.87 35.73 -28.76
CA ARG A 206 9.71 36.24 -30.12
C ARG A 206 9.26 37.69 -29.99
N ASN A 207 10.21 38.61 -30.11
CA ASN A 207 9.92 39.96 -30.55
C ASN A 207 9.62 39.89 -32.05
N SER A 208 8.37 40.11 -32.42
CA SER A 208 7.94 40.56 -33.74
C SER A 208 6.73 41.45 -33.56
#